data_AF-A0A257CF20-F1
#
_entry.id   AF-A0A257CF20-F1
#
_cell.length_a   1.000
_cell.length_b   1.000
_cell.length_c   1.000
_cell.angle_alpha   90.00
_cell.angle_beta   90.00
_cell.angle_gamma   90.00
#
_symmetry.space_group_name_H-M   'P 1'
#
loop_
_entity.id
_entity.type
_entity.pdbx_description
1 polymer ?
#
loop_
_entity_poly.entity_id
_entity_poly.type
_entity_poly.pdbx_seq_one_letter_code
_entity_poly.pdbx_strand_id
1 'polypeptide(L)'
;MPGPQKVSRYGIEFKLRAVKMSEAAGVLVKDVAESLCIHPFMLSKWRKQVRDGVLTGAVAVIDPVSVAELVRLRELEIRYQRLVMEHDLLKKAIRFASARKPTSSLSSKQTRKSGRSG
;
A
#
# COMPACT_ATOMS: atom_id res chain seq x y z
N MET A 1 -47.34 12.65 13.58
CA MET A 1 -46.40 12.69 14.71
C MET A 1 -45.14 11.91 14.32
N PRO A 2 -43.99 12.56 14.05
CA PRO A 2 -42.75 11.83 13.83
C PRO A 2 -42.23 11.32 15.17
N GLY A 3 -42.02 10.00 15.31
CA GLY A 3 -41.48 9.39 16.52
C GLY A 3 -40.04 9.81 16.82
N PRO A 4 -39.53 9.58 18.04
CA PRO A 4 -38.20 9.99 18.44
C PRO A 4 -37.16 9.23 17.61
N GLN A 5 -36.50 9.93 16.69
CA GLN A 5 -35.40 9.36 15.92
C GLN A 5 -34.28 9.00 16.90
N LYS A 6 -33.94 7.71 16.98
CA LYS A 6 -32.71 7.25 17.65
C LYS A 6 -31.53 7.78 16.85
N VAL A 7 -31.11 9.00 17.14
CA VAL A 7 -29.85 9.55 16.62
C VAL A 7 -28.75 8.65 17.18
N SER A 8 -28.15 7.81 16.35
CA SER A 8 -26.99 7.01 16.74
C SER A 8 -25.92 7.97 17.22
N ARG A 9 -25.77 8.07 18.55
CA ARG A 9 -24.88 9.05 19.16
C ARG A 9 -23.47 8.55 18.94
N TYR A 10 -22.69 9.23 18.09
CA TYR A 10 -21.27 8.90 17.92
C TYR A 10 -20.58 8.83 19.28
N GLY A 11 -19.84 7.74 19.51
CA GLY A 11 -19.08 7.53 20.74
C GLY A 11 -18.04 8.63 20.94
N ILE A 12 -17.68 8.88 22.20
CA ILE A 12 -16.70 9.92 22.57
C ILE A 12 -15.36 9.67 21.88
N GLU A 13 -14.89 8.42 21.89
CA GLU A 13 -13.68 7.96 21.19
C GLU A 13 -13.69 8.27 19.68
N PHE A 14 -14.84 8.11 19.02
CA PHE A 14 -14.96 8.43 17.60
C PHE A 14 -14.80 9.93 17.35
N LYS A 15 -15.48 10.74 18.15
CA LYS A 15 -15.43 12.21 18.02
C LYS A 15 -14.03 12.74 18.27
N LEU A 16 -13.35 12.23 19.30
CA LEU A 16 -12.00 12.66 19.64
C LEU A 16 -10.98 12.22 18.57
N ARG A 17 -11.09 11.00 18.03
CA ARG A 17 -10.25 10.57 16.89
C ARG A 17 -10.48 11.43 15.66
N ALA A 18 -11.74 11.74 15.32
CA ALA A 18 -12.06 12.62 14.20
C ALA A 18 -11.44 14.02 14.38
N VAL A 19 -11.52 14.58 15.60
CA VAL A 19 -10.88 15.85 15.93
C VAL A 19 -9.36 15.76 15.77
N LYS A 20 -8.71 14.73 16.32
CA LYS A 20 -7.26 14.52 16.20
C LYS A 20 -6.80 14.37 14.75
N MET A 21 -7.54 13.64 13.91
CA MET A 21 -7.27 13.54 12.47
C MET A 21 -7.35 14.90 11.78
N SER A 22 -8.31 15.73 12.19
CA SER A 22 -8.46 17.06 11.61
C SER A 22 -7.34 18.02 12.03
N GLU A 23 -6.76 17.87 13.22
CA GLU A 23 -5.71 18.77 13.74
C GLU A 23 -4.33 18.56 13.11
N ALA A 24 -4.16 17.51 12.30
CA ALA A 24 -2.93 17.27 11.56
C ALA A 24 -2.62 18.42 10.59
N ALA A 25 -1.34 18.78 10.47
CA ALA A 25 -0.89 19.89 9.63
C ALA A 25 -1.26 19.65 8.15
N GLY A 26 -1.86 20.66 7.52
CA GLY A 26 -2.26 20.62 6.10
C GLY A 26 -3.57 19.87 5.81
N VAL A 27 -4.28 19.38 6.83
CA VAL A 27 -5.55 18.65 6.65
C VAL A 27 -6.75 19.59 6.72
N LEU A 28 -7.62 19.56 5.70
CA LEU A 28 -8.87 20.32 5.69
C LEU A 28 -9.97 19.57 6.44
N VAL A 29 -10.79 20.31 7.20
CA VAL A 29 -11.95 19.76 7.92
C VAL A 29 -12.92 19.06 6.98
N LYS A 30 -13.09 19.58 5.76
CA LYS A 30 -13.99 19.03 4.75
C LYS A 30 -13.56 17.61 4.35
N ASP A 31 -12.27 17.41 4.09
CA ASP A 31 -11.73 16.12 3.62
C ASP A 31 -11.84 15.04 4.69
N VAL A 32 -11.59 15.39 5.96
CA VAL A 32 -11.76 14.48 7.09
C VAL A 32 -13.25 14.14 7.30
N ALA A 33 -14.12 15.13 7.14
CA ALA A 33 -15.56 14.91 7.28
C ALA A 33 -16.11 13.99 6.17
N GLU A 34 -15.66 14.18 4.93
CA GLU A 34 -16.01 13.35 3.79
C GLU A 34 -15.51 11.90 3.95
N SER A 35 -14.25 11.72 4.38
CA SER A 35 -13.70 10.37 4.62
C SER A 35 -14.38 9.61 5.76
N LEU A 36 -14.86 10.33 6.79
CA LEU A 36 -15.62 9.75 7.90
C LEU A 36 -17.13 9.69 7.63
N CYS A 37 -17.59 10.08 6.44
CA CYS A 37 -19.01 10.17 6.06
C CYS A 37 -19.86 10.96 7.09
N ILE A 38 -19.29 12.04 7.63
CA ILE A 38 -19.95 12.96 8.56
C ILE A 38 -20.12 14.33 7.93
N HIS A 39 -21.14 15.08 8.36
CA HIS A 39 -21.29 16.46 7.93
C HIS A 39 -20.15 17.34 8.50
N PRO A 40 -19.46 18.19 7.71
CA PRO A 40 -18.33 19.01 8.17
C PRO A 40 -18.62 19.85 9.41
N PHE A 41 -19.84 20.38 9.52
CA PHE A 41 -20.31 21.10 10.70
C PHE A 41 -20.18 20.30 12.02
N MET A 42 -20.40 18.98 11.99
CA MET A 42 -20.26 18.14 13.17
C MET A 42 -18.81 18.12 13.65
N LEU A 43 -17.85 18.05 12.74
CA LEU A 43 -16.43 18.05 13.05
C LEU A 43 -15.97 19.40 13.61
N SER A 44 -16.44 20.51 13.04
CA SER A 44 -16.23 21.85 13.60
C SER A 44 -16.81 22.01 15.01
N LYS A 45 -18.01 21.46 15.24
CA LYS A 45 -18.65 21.44 16.57
C LYS A 45 -17.82 20.63 17.56
N TRP A 46 -17.33 19.46 17.19
CA TRP A 46 -16.51 18.63 18.08
C TRP A 46 -15.16 19.28 18.40
N ARG A 47 -14.50 19.92 17.44
CA ARG A 47 -13.31 20.75 17.69
C ARG A 47 -13.56 21.80 18.76
N LYS A 48 -14.67 22.53 18.63
CA LYS A 48 -15.06 23.54 19.63
C LYS A 48 -15.29 22.88 21.00
N GLN A 49 -15.99 21.76 21.05
CA GLN A 49 -16.25 21.05 22.33
C GLN A 49 -14.97 20.50 22.99
N VAL A 50 -13.95 20.12 22.22
CA VAL A 50 -12.63 19.73 22.75
C VAL A 50 -11.90 20.95 23.33
N ARG A 51 -11.87 22.09 22.61
CA ARG A 51 -11.26 23.33 23.12
C ARG A 51 -11.96 23.87 24.38
N ASP A 52 -13.28 23.76 24.42
CA ASP A 52 -14.12 24.23 25.53
C ASP A 52 -14.11 23.23 26.71
N GLY A 53 -13.36 22.11 26.62
CA GLY A 53 -13.23 21.09 27.68
C GLY A 53 -14.46 20.21 27.91
N VAL A 54 -15.52 20.38 27.11
CA VAL A 54 -16.79 19.62 27.20
C VAL A 54 -16.62 18.19 26.67
N LEU A 55 -15.72 17.99 25.70
CA LEU A 55 -15.43 16.69 25.11
C LEU A 55 -14.05 16.25 25.60
N THR A 56 -14.04 15.63 26.77
CA THR A 56 -12.87 15.08 27.43
C THR A 56 -12.93 13.56 27.44
N GLY A 57 -11.83 12.93 27.04
CA GLY A 57 -11.67 11.48 26.96
C GLY A 57 -10.27 11.16 26.44
N ALA A 58 -9.72 10.02 26.86
CA ALA A 58 -8.41 9.60 26.41
C ALA A 58 -8.55 8.92 25.05
N VAL A 59 -8.24 9.63 23.96
CA VAL A 59 -8.01 8.95 22.67
C VAL A 59 -6.95 7.90 22.91
N ALA A 60 -7.26 6.64 22.62
CA ALA A 60 -6.30 5.55 22.69
C ALA A 60 -4.97 6.00 22.07
N VAL A 61 -3.92 6.01 22.89
CA VAL A 61 -2.57 6.37 22.44
C VAL A 61 -2.20 5.35 21.38
N ILE A 62 -2.00 5.82 20.15
CA ILE A 62 -1.48 4.98 19.09
C ILE A 62 -0.07 4.60 19.52
N ASP A 63 0.16 3.32 19.73
CA ASP A 63 1.45 2.81 20.17
C ASP A 63 2.51 3.19 19.11
N PRO A 64 3.51 4.01 19.44
CA PRO A 64 4.52 4.44 18.48
C PRO A 64 5.28 3.25 17.87
N VAL A 65 5.36 2.11 18.58
CA VAL A 65 5.96 0.88 18.05
C VAL A 65 5.13 0.36 16.87
N SER A 66 3.81 0.28 17.01
CA SER A 66 2.93 -0.15 15.90
C SER A 66 3.05 0.75 14.65
N VAL A 67 3.25 2.05 14.84
CA VAL A 67 3.47 2.99 13.73
C VAL A 67 4.82 2.73 13.05
N ALA A 68 5.88 2.54 13.85
CA ALA A 68 7.21 2.23 13.33
C ALA A 68 7.23 0.89 12.57
N GLU A 69 6.50 -0.11 13.06
CA GLU A 69 6.34 -1.40 12.39
C GLU A 69 5.64 -1.26 11.03
N LEU A 70 4.57 -0.47 10.95
CA LEU A 70 3.89 -0.21 9.67
C LEU A 70 4.79 0.45 8.63
N VAL A 71 5.62 1.42 9.06
CA VAL A 71 6.59 2.07 8.18
C VAL A 71 7.62 1.05 7.68
N ARG A 72 8.18 0.23 8.59
CA ARG A 72 9.15 -0.81 8.25
C ARG A 72 8.56 -1.84 7.28
N LEU A 73 7.30 -2.25 7.47
CA LEU A 73 6.62 -3.18 6.58
C LEU A 73 6.45 -2.58 5.17
N ARG A 74 6.08 -1.31 5.07
CA ARG A 74 5.94 -0.62 3.78
C ARG A 74 7.26 -0.54 3.03
N GLU A 75 8.35 -0.22 3.71
CA GLU A 75 9.70 -0.21 3.12
C GLU A 75 10.15 -1.60 2.67
N LEU A 76 9.80 -2.64 3.43
CA LEU A 76 10.11 -4.01 3.06
C LEU A 76 9.34 -4.44 1.80
N GLU A 77 8.08 -4.06 1.70
CA GLU A 77 7.24 -4.35 0.53
C GLU A 77 7.78 -3.66 -0.74
N ILE A 78 8.18 -2.39 -0.66
CA ILE A 78 8.79 -1.68 -1.79
C ILE A 78 10.09 -2.37 -2.24
N ARG A 79 10.96 -2.76 -1.29
CA ARG A 79 12.21 -3.46 -1.61
C ARG A 79 11.94 -4.84 -2.22
N TYR A 80 10.96 -5.57 -1.70
CA TYR A 80 10.56 -6.86 -2.24
C TYR A 80 10.05 -6.73 -3.68
N GLN A 81 9.17 -5.76 -3.95
CA GLN A 81 8.67 -5.50 -5.31
C GLN A 81 9.81 -5.18 -6.28
N ARG A 82 10.77 -4.33 -5.88
CA ARG A 82 11.96 -4.04 -6.67
C ARG A 82 12.78 -5.30 -6.96
N LEU A 83 13.04 -6.11 -5.93
CA LEU A 83 13.81 -7.34 -6.08
C LEU A 83 13.12 -8.33 -7.03
N VAL A 84 11.80 -8.46 -6.94
CA VAL A 84 11.00 -9.29 -7.87
C VAL A 84 11.16 -8.78 -9.31
N MET A 85 11.07 -7.48 -9.54
CA MET A 85 11.25 -6.88 -10.86
C MET A 85 12.66 -7.14 -11.42
N GLU A 86 13.70 -6.93 -10.62
CA GLU A 86 15.09 -7.16 -11.02
C GLU A 86 15.33 -8.64 -11.34
N HIS A 87 14.82 -9.55 -10.53
CA HIS A 87 14.94 -10.99 -10.75
C HIS A 87 14.20 -11.43 -12.02
N ASP A 88 13.01 -10.91 -12.28
CA ASP A 88 12.26 -11.20 -13.50
C ASP A 88 12.98 -10.69 -14.76
N LEU A 89 13.59 -9.50 -14.67
CA LEU A 89 14.40 -8.95 -15.75
C LEU A 89 15.63 -9.83 -16.01
N LEU A 90 16.35 -10.26 -14.96
CA LEU A 90 17.50 -11.16 -15.09
C LEU A 90 17.11 -12.50 -15.72
N LYS A 91 15.99 -13.10 -15.28
CA LYS A 91 15.47 -14.32 -15.89
C LYS A 91 15.16 -14.14 -17.37
N LYS A 92 14.54 -13.02 -17.76
CA LYS A 92 14.28 -12.69 -19.17
C LYS A 92 15.58 -12.56 -19.96
N ALA A 93 16.59 -11.88 -19.41
CA ALA A 93 17.90 -11.71 -20.03
C ALA A 93 18.62 -13.06 -20.23
N ILE A 94 18.61 -13.94 -19.22
CA ILE A 94 19.20 -15.28 -19.32
C ILE A 94 18.52 -16.09 -20.42
N ARG A 95 17.17 -16.13 -20.45
CA ARG A 95 16.42 -16.83 -21.51
C ARG A 95 16.74 -16.30 -22.90
N PHE A 96 16.85 -14.99 -23.04
CA PHE A 96 17.18 -14.35 -24.30
C PHE A 96 18.62 -14.69 -24.76
N ALA A 97 19.59 -14.65 -23.84
CA ALA A 97 20.97 -15.00 -24.12
C ALA A 97 21.13 -16.50 -24.44
N SER A 98 20.40 -17.38 -23.76
CA SER A 98 20.44 -18.82 -24.02
C SER A 98 19.81 -19.17 -25.36
N ALA A 99 18.72 -18.50 -25.77
CA ALA A 99 18.10 -18.70 -27.08
C ALA A 99 18.99 -18.24 -28.25
N ARG A 100 19.92 -17.29 -28.01
CA ARG A 100 20.85 -16.76 -29.02
C ARG A 100 22.16 -17.53 -29.14
N LYS A 101 22.42 -18.53 -28.28
CA LYS A 101 23.56 -19.41 -28.49
C LYS A 101 23.32 -20.14 -29.82
N PRO A 102 24.12 -19.87 -30.88
CA PRO A 102 23.96 -20.62 -32.10
C PRO A 102 24.21 -22.08 -31.73
N THR A 103 23.30 -22.96 -32.14
CA THR A 103 23.58 -24.38 -32.26
C THR A 103 24.65 -24.55 -33.35
N SER A 104 25.88 -24.13 -33.06
CA SER A 104 27.04 -24.38 -33.91
C SER A 104 27.47 -25.82 -33.69
N SER A 105 26.73 -26.73 -34.31
CA SER A 105 27.16 -28.09 -34.59
C SER A 105 26.63 -28.51 -35.96
N LEU A 106 27.05 -27.76 -36.99
CA LEU A 106 27.15 -28.25 -38.36
C LEU A 106 28.62 -28.63 -38.61
N SER A 107 29.03 -29.83 -38.18
CA SER A 107 30.33 -30.42 -38.52
C SER A 107 30.31 -31.90 -38.14
N SER A 108 30.48 -32.91 -38.98
CA SER A 108 30.71 -33.01 -40.42
C SER A 108 30.05 -34.33 -40.88
N LYS A 109 29.18 -34.31 -41.90
CA LYS A 109 28.83 -35.55 -42.61
C LYS A 109 30.01 -35.91 -43.50
N GLN A 110 30.89 -36.79 -43.05
CA GLN A 110 31.90 -37.38 -43.93
C GLN A 110 31.14 -38.26 -44.94
N THR A 111 30.97 -37.71 -46.14
CA THR A 111 30.37 -38.37 -47.28
C THR A 111 31.15 -39.63 -47.61
N ARG A 112 30.48 -40.78 -47.61
CA ARG A 112 30.99 -42.01 -48.22
C ARG A 112 31.32 -41.72 -49.69
N LYS A 113 32.54 -42.04 -50.11
CA LYS A 113 32.85 -42.30 -51.53
C LYS A 113 33.37 -43.73 -51.64
N SER A 114 32.56 -44.56 -52.27
CA SER A 114 32.95 -45.84 -52.85
C SER A 114 34.00 -45.62 -53.94
N GLY A 115 35.01 -46.48 -53.97
CA GLY A 115 36.04 -46.53 -55.00
C GLY A 115 36.62 -47.94 -55.07
N ARG A 116 36.35 -48.60 -56.19
CA ARG A 116 36.63 -50.00 -56.57
C ARG A 116 38.09 -50.18 -57.00
N SER A 117 38.54 -51.44 -57.00
CA SER A 117 39.54 -52.08 -57.92
C SER A 117 40.96 -52.24 -57.39
N GLY A 118 41.48 -53.48 -57.52
CA GLY A 118 42.85 -53.91 -57.23
C GLY A 118 42.86 -55.37 -56.80
#